data_AF-M0PJ56-F1
#
_entry.id   AF-M0PJ56-F1
#
_cell.length_a   1.000
_cell.length_b   1.000
_cell.length_c   1.000
_cell.angle_alpha   90.00
_cell.angle_beta   90.00
_cell.angle_gamma   90.00
#
_symmetry.space_group_name_H-M   'P 1'
#
loop_
_entity.id
_entity.type
_entity.pdbx_description
1 polymer ?
#
loop_
_entity_poly.entity_id
_entity_poly.type
_entity_poly.pdbx_seq_one_letter_code
_entity_poly.pdbx_strand_id
1 'polypeptide(L)'
;MRALPAVFVLLLVLAPIAGAVGPVAAGGSDALDPVAAGGSAADPSIVATTPDPVITSETAADVPGDRPQVDEANLTFRTLSTPADASSRVEIGPRGANLGSSLSFGVDETDAAMETAAVVQRIESADTETERQREILAALSRVERDEVSLNSRQNEAFREHAAGNISNRELLDELVRIAATAREYDERLDELSELADETDGFSSPTRLDELQVALQVYEGPVRDQALAAARGETAATDIYVESSDGAVVLATIDDGEYVREAFRTDRWDRGGGEISNDDAINATAAAYPETAALREPDAFGAGSVQRITIPHEFGTLRTFVSGGTEQVFVEHQRIALDAFPDSEPVTESGDGFNVTVDRSYAGGPVTVTVRDEEAGEPVADVTVTKSVGDGDSQSIGSTNRNGVVRTLSPADTYRITVVDEPRVVVVSGLEPIATPRPADDA
;
A
#
# COMPACT_ATOMS: atom_id res chain seq x y z
N MET A 1 1.76 38.61 -49.25
CA MET A 1 2.02 37.25 -49.75
C MET A 1 3.36 36.79 -49.18
N ARG A 2 3.34 35.62 -48.53
CA ARG A 2 4.45 34.98 -47.82
C ARG A 2 5.62 34.67 -48.76
N ALA A 3 6.84 34.77 -48.23
CA ALA A 3 7.72 33.62 -47.93
C ALA A 3 9.20 34.03 -47.99
N LEU A 4 9.95 33.84 -46.89
CA LEU A 4 11.13 32.96 -46.84
C LEU A 4 11.58 32.83 -45.35
N PRO A 5 12.33 31.77 -45.00
CA PRO A 5 12.24 31.07 -43.72
C PRO A 5 13.28 31.54 -42.70
N ALA A 6 12.96 31.37 -41.41
CA ALA A 6 13.93 31.43 -40.33
C ALA A 6 14.09 30.03 -39.72
N VAL A 7 15.33 29.57 -39.76
CA VAL A 7 15.85 28.32 -39.19
C VAL A 7 15.82 28.41 -37.67
N PHE A 8 15.21 27.43 -37.00
CA PHE A 8 15.30 27.27 -35.55
C PHE A 8 16.54 26.45 -35.20
N VAL A 9 17.47 27.06 -34.48
CA VAL A 9 18.63 26.42 -33.86
C VAL A 9 18.20 26.01 -32.45
N LEU A 10 18.23 24.69 -32.19
CA LEU A 10 18.00 24.10 -30.88
C LEU A 10 19.28 24.22 -30.05
N LEU A 11 19.23 25.00 -28.96
CA LEU A 11 20.34 25.23 -28.04
C LEU A 11 20.17 24.29 -26.83
N LEU A 12 21.03 23.27 -26.77
CA LEU A 12 21.06 22.21 -25.76
C LEU A 12 22.08 22.62 -24.69
N VAL A 13 21.62 22.98 -23.49
CA VAL A 13 22.51 23.35 -22.37
C VAL A 13 22.65 22.13 -21.45
N LEU A 14 23.81 21.48 -21.55
CA LEU A 14 24.33 20.51 -20.59
C LEU A 14 25.11 21.29 -19.51
N ALA A 15 24.72 21.14 -18.25
CA ALA A 15 25.53 21.57 -17.10
C ALA A 15 26.23 20.35 -16.47
N PRO A 16 27.55 20.41 -16.19
CA PRO A 16 28.27 19.35 -15.50
C PRO A 16 28.29 19.62 -13.99
N ILE A 17 28.02 18.61 -13.16
CA ILE A 17 28.47 18.59 -11.77
C ILE A 17 29.51 17.48 -11.66
N ALA A 18 30.77 17.89 -11.58
CA ALA A 18 31.89 17.07 -11.15
C ALA A 18 32.29 17.50 -9.74
N GLY A 19 32.27 16.55 -8.80
CA GLY A 19 32.85 16.66 -7.46
C GLY A 19 33.33 15.27 -7.05
N ALA A 20 34.64 15.10 -6.98
CA ALA A 20 35.34 13.82 -6.96
C ALA A 20 35.74 13.37 -5.54
N VAL A 21 35.75 12.06 -5.30
CA VAL A 21 36.83 11.33 -4.60
C VAL A 21 36.84 9.88 -5.08
N GLY A 22 38.00 9.41 -5.52
CA GLY A 22 38.19 8.16 -6.28
C GLY A 22 38.45 6.90 -5.44
N PRO A 23 38.68 5.76 -6.11
CA PRO A 23 38.75 4.43 -5.51
C PRO A 23 40.20 3.99 -5.23
N VAL A 24 40.40 3.09 -4.27
CA VAL A 24 41.55 2.17 -4.25
C VAL A 24 41.08 0.78 -3.79
N ALA A 25 41.34 -0.20 -4.63
CA ALA A 25 41.17 -1.62 -4.37
C ALA A 25 42.50 -2.27 -3.93
N ALA A 26 42.34 -3.44 -3.32
CA ALA A 26 43.25 -4.60 -3.26
C ALA A 26 44.21 -4.74 -2.07
N GLY A 27 44.14 -5.93 -1.45
CA GLY A 27 45.33 -6.73 -1.14
C GLY A 27 45.35 -7.37 0.24
N GLY A 28 45.23 -8.70 0.28
CA GLY A 28 45.24 -9.51 1.49
C GLY A 28 46.62 -9.76 2.14
N SER A 29 46.53 -10.49 3.27
CA SER A 29 47.54 -11.26 4.02
C SER A 29 48.77 -10.53 4.57
N ASP A 30 48.96 -10.51 5.90
CA ASP A 30 49.61 -11.60 6.63
C ASP A 30 49.59 -11.37 8.15
N ALA A 31 49.78 -12.45 8.89
CA ALA A 31 49.81 -12.54 10.36
C ALA A 31 50.87 -11.66 11.04
N LEU A 32 50.67 -11.38 12.34
CA LEU A 32 51.64 -11.48 13.45
C LEU A 32 51.09 -10.83 14.74
N ASP A 33 50.84 -11.65 15.77
CA ASP A 33 51.00 -11.26 17.19
C ASP A 33 52.52 -11.18 17.49
N PRO A 34 53.05 -10.47 18.53
CA PRO A 34 52.60 -10.57 19.93
C PRO A 34 52.89 -9.40 20.93
N VAL A 35 52.45 -9.59 22.18
CA VAL A 35 52.96 -9.11 23.52
C VAL A 35 52.49 -7.77 24.15
N ALA A 36 51.56 -7.93 25.09
CA ALA A 36 51.42 -7.42 26.48
C ALA A 36 52.30 -6.30 27.08
N ALA A 37 51.62 -5.33 27.72
CA ALA A 37 51.76 -4.79 29.10
C ALA A 37 50.72 -3.65 29.25
N GLY A 38 49.90 -3.45 30.28
CA GLY A 38 49.85 -3.85 31.68
C GLY A 38 49.42 -2.59 32.48
N GLY A 39 48.26 -2.60 33.16
CA GLY A 39 47.82 -1.48 34.00
C GLY A 39 46.37 -1.56 34.47
N SER A 40 46.19 -1.85 35.77
CA SER A 40 44.98 -2.30 36.47
C SER A 40 44.11 -1.19 37.08
N ALA A 41 42.81 -1.52 37.28
CA ALA A 41 41.85 -1.13 38.35
C ALA A 41 40.52 -0.61 37.78
N ALA A 42 39.31 -1.06 38.15
CA ALA A 42 38.83 -1.85 39.28
C ALA A 42 37.50 -2.57 38.92
N ASP A 43 37.27 -3.71 39.54
CA ASP A 43 36.02 -4.51 39.55
C ASP A 43 35.10 -4.03 40.70
N PRO A 44 33.76 -4.25 40.65
CA PRO A 44 33.27 -5.52 41.19
C PRO A 44 32.15 -6.18 40.36
N SER A 45 32.38 -7.45 40.08
CA SER A 45 31.47 -8.38 39.42
C SER A 45 30.29 -8.75 40.32
N ILE A 46 29.08 -8.62 39.79
CA ILE A 46 27.87 -9.28 40.29
C ILE A 46 27.47 -10.33 39.24
N VAL A 47 27.38 -11.57 39.70
CA VAL A 47 27.04 -12.77 38.92
C VAL A 47 25.60 -12.66 38.39
N ALA A 48 25.43 -12.77 37.07
CA ALA A 48 24.14 -13.02 36.44
C ALA A 48 24.29 -14.16 35.41
N THR A 49 23.69 -15.30 35.75
CA THR A 49 23.52 -16.47 34.89
C THR A 49 22.70 -16.09 33.65
N THR A 50 23.28 -16.23 32.46
CA THR A 50 22.59 -16.18 31.18
C THR A 50 22.33 -17.62 30.73
N PRO A 51 21.10 -18.03 30.44
CA PRO A 51 20.86 -19.19 29.58
C PRO A 51 20.87 -18.74 28.12
N ASP A 52 21.76 -19.32 27.32
CA ASP A 52 21.74 -19.24 25.86
C ASP A 52 20.41 -19.81 25.32
N PRO A 53 19.70 -19.14 24.40
CA PRO A 53 18.66 -19.79 23.64
C PRO A 53 19.30 -20.61 22.52
N VAL A 54 19.13 -21.92 22.61
CA VAL A 54 19.42 -22.88 21.55
C VAL A 54 18.50 -22.56 20.36
N ILE A 55 19.08 -22.16 19.22
CA ILE A 55 18.36 -22.13 17.95
C ILE A 55 18.30 -23.57 17.44
N THR A 56 17.19 -24.25 17.71
CA THR A 56 16.81 -25.45 16.97
C THR A 56 16.20 -25.03 15.63
N SER A 57 16.96 -25.22 14.55
CA SER A 57 16.40 -25.25 13.20
C SER A 57 15.59 -26.54 13.06
N GLU A 58 14.27 -26.44 13.18
CA GLU A 58 13.36 -27.50 12.71
C GLU A 58 12.91 -27.18 11.29
N THR A 59 13.18 -28.14 10.42
CA THR A 59 12.71 -28.25 9.04
C THR A 59 11.19 -28.15 9.00
N ALA A 60 10.65 -27.10 8.39
CA ALA A 60 9.23 -26.96 8.12
C ALA A 60 8.80 -27.99 7.07
N ALA A 61 8.23 -29.10 7.54
CA ALA A 61 7.38 -29.96 6.75
C ALA A 61 5.94 -29.48 6.92
N ASP A 62 5.29 -29.27 5.79
CA ASP A 62 3.89 -28.90 5.58
C ASP A 62 2.93 -29.77 6.42
N VAL A 63 2.22 -29.13 7.36
CA VAL A 63 1.04 -29.66 8.05
C VAL A 63 -0.07 -28.61 7.91
N PRO A 64 -1.22 -28.93 7.29
CA PRO A 64 -2.37 -28.05 7.33
C PRO A 64 -3.00 -28.16 8.72
N GLY A 65 -2.77 -27.15 9.56
CA GLY A 65 -3.33 -27.09 10.90
C GLY A 65 -2.75 -25.94 11.70
N ASP A 66 -3.55 -24.90 11.84
CA ASP A 66 -3.37 -23.75 12.73
C ASP A 66 -2.51 -22.60 12.18
N ARG A 67 -3.04 -21.90 11.15
CA ARG A 67 -2.67 -20.50 10.89
C ARG A 67 -3.65 -19.63 11.70
N PRO A 68 -3.35 -19.22 12.96
CA PRO A 68 -4.30 -18.55 13.85
C PRO A 68 -4.75 -17.16 13.36
N GLN A 69 -4.25 -16.70 12.22
CA GLN A 69 -4.51 -15.41 11.58
C GLN A 69 -5.64 -15.44 10.53
N VAL A 70 -6.15 -16.63 10.22
CA VAL A 70 -7.05 -16.87 9.11
C VAL A 70 -8.47 -17.00 9.64
N ASP A 71 -9.43 -16.30 9.03
CA ASP A 71 -10.84 -16.51 9.34
C ASP A 71 -11.19 -17.98 9.04
N GLU A 72 -11.63 -18.73 10.05
CA GLU A 72 -11.88 -20.18 9.92
C GLU A 72 -12.97 -20.51 8.91
N ALA A 73 -13.92 -19.59 8.66
CA ALA A 73 -15.03 -19.82 7.75
C ALA A 73 -14.66 -19.58 6.28
N ASN A 74 -13.81 -18.58 6.02
CA ASN A 74 -13.43 -18.14 4.68
C ASN A 74 -12.01 -18.57 4.27
N LEU A 75 -11.22 -19.10 5.20
CA LEU A 75 -9.84 -19.58 4.97
C LEU A 75 -8.91 -18.50 4.42
N THR A 76 -9.11 -17.23 4.80
CA THR A 76 -8.21 -16.11 4.44
C THR A 76 -8.17 -15.02 5.52
N PHE A 77 -7.23 -14.08 5.40
CA PHE A 77 -7.16 -12.85 6.19
C PHE A 77 -8.41 -11.99 6.05
N ARG A 78 -8.95 -11.50 7.17
CA ARG A 78 -10.04 -10.51 7.15
C ARG A 78 -9.61 -9.23 6.43
N THR A 79 -10.51 -8.63 5.66
CA THR A 79 -10.24 -7.40 4.93
C THR A 79 -11.47 -6.50 4.83
N LEU A 80 -11.28 -5.20 5.04
CA LEU A 80 -12.30 -4.18 4.86
C LEU A 80 -12.74 -4.09 3.38
N SER A 81 -14.05 -4.20 3.14
CA SER A 81 -14.65 -4.13 1.79
C SER A 81 -15.74 -3.07 1.70
N THR A 82 -16.26 -2.83 0.49
CA THR A 82 -17.50 -2.07 0.26
C THR A 82 -18.66 -2.62 1.11
N PRO A 83 -19.67 -1.82 1.50
CA PRO A 83 -20.81 -2.32 2.29
C PRO A 83 -21.49 -3.52 1.60
N ALA A 84 -21.87 -4.55 2.37
CA ALA A 84 -22.38 -5.82 1.82
C ALA A 84 -23.65 -5.64 0.95
N ASP A 85 -24.50 -4.69 1.31
CA ASP A 85 -25.74 -4.37 0.58
C ASP A 85 -25.56 -3.31 -0.50
N ALA A 86 -24.35 -2.74 -0.65
CA ALA A 86 -24.09 -1.71 -1.64
C ALA A 86 -23.89 -2.34 -3.03
N SER A 87 -24.42 -1.67 -4.05
CA SER A 87 -24.04 -2.00 -5.43
C SER A 87 -22.61 -1.51 -5.65
N SER A 88 -21.68 -2.43 -5.91
CA SER A 88 -20.30 -2.10 -6.24
C SER A 88 -20.00 -2.30 -7.72
N ARG A 89 -19.12 -1.45 -8.25
CA ARG A 89 -18.51 -1.61 -9.57
C ARG A 89 -17.12 -2.20 -9.37
N VAL A 90 -16.85 -3.32 -10.01
CA VAL A 90 -15.57 -4.03 -9.92
C VAL A 90 -14.93 -4.14 -11.29
N GLU A 91 -13.64 -3.83 -11.39
CA GLU A 91 -12.86 -4.04 -12.60
C GLU A 91 -11.37 -4.24 -12.27
N ILE A 92 -10.69 -5.11 -13.02
CA ILE A 92 -9.24 -5.33 -12.96
C ILE A 92 -8.65 -4.83 -14.27
N GLY A 93 -7.58 -4.05 -14.22
CA GLY A 93 -6.89 -3.65 -15.43
C GLY A 93 -5.45 -3.22 -15.22
N PRO A 94 -4.66 -3.20 -16.30
CA PRO A 94 -3.26 -2.87 -16.24
C PRO A 94 -3.05 -1.38 -16.01
N ARG A 95 -2.17 -1.08 -15.06
CA ARG A 95 -1.59 0.24 -14.81
C ARG A 95 -0.13 0.20 -15.23
N GLY A 96 0.26 1.08 -16.14
CA GLY A 96 1.64 1.19 -16.61
C GLY A 96 1.99 2.62 -16.99
N ALA A 97 3.18 2.81 -17.56
CA ALA A 97 3.74 4.13 -17.84
C ALA A 97 2.81 5.00 -18.70
N ASN A 98 2.58 6.24 -18.25
CA ASN A 98 1.76 7.21 -18.95
C ASN A 98 2.38 8.62 -18.82
N LEU A 99 2.95 9.12 -19.91
CA LEU A 99 3.59 10.43 -19.95
C LEU A 99 2.62 11.58 -19.63
N GLY A 100 1.35 11.47 -20.01
CA GLY A 100 0.34 12.50 -19.74
C GLY A 100 0.05 12.64 -18.25
N SER A 101 -0.28 11.52 -17.59
CA SER A 101 -0.52 11.49 -16.15
C SER A 101 0.76 11.83 -15.37
N SER A 102 1.91 11.27 -15.75
CA SER A 102 3.21 11.53 -15.12
C SER A 102 3.60 13.02 -15.16
N LEU A 103 3.48 13.69 -16.32
CA LEU A 103 3.75 15.12 -16.42
C LEU A 103 2.76 15.95 -15.59
N SER A 104 1.48 15.58 -15.61
CA SER A 104 0.48 16.27 -14.80
C SER A 104 0.79 16.17 -13.31
N PHE A 105 1.18 15.00 -12.81
CA PHE A 105 1.56 14.83 -11.40
C PHE A 105 2.79 15.67 -11.06
N GLY A 106 3.79 15.75 -11.95
CA GLY A 106 4.98 16.57 -11.71
C GLY A 106 4.69 18.08 -11.71
N VAL A 107 3.75 18.55 -12.53
CA VAL A 107 3.27 19.94 -12.49
C VAL A 107 2.53 20.21 -11.19
N ASP A 108 1.60 19.33 -10.81
CA ASP A 108 0.81 19.46 -9.58
C ASP A 108 1.75 19.50 -8.34
N GLU A 109 2.77 18.62 -8.29
CA GLU A 109 3.80 18.58 -7.23
C GLU A 109 4.67 19.85 -7.19
N THR A 110 5.06 20.39 -8.35
CA THR A 110 5.84 21.64 -8.40
C THR A 110 5.03 22.84 -7.94
N ASP A 111 3.76 22.93 -8.37
CA ASP A 111 2.87 24.03 -7.98
C ASP A 111 2.60 24.00 -6.47
N ALA A 112 2.41 22.80 -5.92
CA ALA A 112 2.27 22.52 -4.49
C ALA A 112 3.50 23.02 -3.68
N ALA A 113 4.70 22.54 -4.03
CA ALA A 113 5.93 22.93 -3.35
C ALA A 113 6.20 24.45 -3.40
N MET A 114 5.89 25.09 -4.54
CA MET A 114 6.01 26.55 -4.69
C MET A 114 5.01 27.30 -3.81
N GLU A 115 3.82 26.75 -3.59
CA GLU A 115 2.85 27.33 -2.68
C GLU A 115 3.33 27.25 -1.22
N THR A 116 3.88 26.12 -0.81
CA THR A 116 4.45 25.96 0.55
C THR A 116 5.62 26.90 0.77
N ALA A 117 6.56 26.99 -0.18
CA ALA A 117 7.65 27.96 -0.10
C ALA A 117 7.16 29.41 0.00
N ALA A 118 6.08 29.77 -0.70
CA ALA A 118 5.49 31.11 -0.61
C ALA A 118 4.81 31.38 0.74
N VAL A 119 4.24 30.36 1.39
CA VAL A 119 3.68 30.44 2.74
C VAL A 119 4.80 30.62 3.77
N VAL A 120 5.84 29.79 3.72
CA VAL A 120 7.01 29.87 4.61
C VAL A 120 7.65 31.26 4.50
N GLN A 121 7.97 31.71 3.28
CA GLN A 121 8.58 33.02 3.06
C GLN A 121 7.72 34.16 3.62
N ARG A 122 6.38 34.07 3.54
CA ARG A 122 5.48 35.09 4.11
C ARG A 122 5.59 35.15 5.62
N ILE A 123 5.63 33.99 6.28
CA ILE A 123 5.73 33.88 7.74
C ILE A 123 7.09 34.43 8.20
N GLU A 124 8.18 34.05 7.55
CA GLU A 124 9.53 34.52 7.86
C GLU A 124 9.73 36.03 7.63
N SER A 125 8.98 36.61 6.68
CA SER A 125 9.06 38.05 6.37
C SER A 125 8.25 38.93 7.33
N ALA A 126 7.56 38.35 8.31
CA ALA A 126 6.78 39.10 9.29
C ALA A 126 7.66 40.01 10.14
N ASP A 127 7.23 41.26 10.36
CA ASP A 127 8.04 42.26 11.08
C ASP A 127 8.04 42.04 12.60
N THR A 128 7.09 41.26 13.11
CA THR A 128 6.88 41.03 14.55
C THR A 128 6.44 39.60 14.86
N GLU A 129 6.77 39.10 16.05
CA GLU A 129 6.32 37.77 16.52
C GLU A 129 4.79 37.62 16.46
N THR A 130 4.04 38.66 16.84
CA THR A 130 2.56 38.64 16.77
C THR A 130 2.04 38.56 15.34
N GLU A 131 2.79 39.07 14.36
CA GLU A 131 2.46 38.90 12.94
C GLU A 131 2.80 37.50 12.46
N ARG A 132 3.98 36.98 12.82
CA ARG A 132 4.39 35.60 12.55
C ARG A 132 3.36 34.58 13.05
N GLN A 133 2.93 34.72 14.31
CA GLN A 133 1.86 33.90 14.91
C GLN A 133 0.55 33.96 14.12
N ARG A 134 0.14 35.16 13.67
CA ARG A 134 -1.10 35.33 12.89
C ARG A 134 -0.99 34.65 11.52
N GLU A 135 0.14 34.75 10.85
CA GLU A 135 0.37 34.12 9.56
C GLU A 135 0.41 32.58 9.68
N ILE A 136 1.06 32.03 10.71
CA ILE A 136 1.05 30.58 10.99
C ILE A 136 -0.37 30.07 11.19
N LEU A 137 -1.16 30.73 12.05
CA LEU A 137 -2.55 30.32 12.31
C LEU A 137 -3.44 30.46 11.05
N ALA A 138 -3.18 31.46 10.20
CA ALA A 138 -3.89 31.65 8.95
C ALA A 138 -3.54 30.57 7.91
N ALA A 139 -2.27 30.16 7.85
CA ALA A 139 -1.82 29.06 7.00
C ALA A 139 -2.41 27.72 7.44
N LEU A 140 -2.38 27.41 8.74
CA LEU A 140 -3.02 26.22 9.31
C LEU A 140 -4.52 26.17 8.98
N SER A 141 -5.25 27.26 9.21
CA SER A 141 -6.68 27.30 8.87
C SER A 141 -6.98 27.38 7.37
N ARG A 142 -5.96 27.51 6.53
CA ARG A 142 -6.09 27.28 5.10
C ARG A 142 -6.00 25.79 4.80
N VAL A 143 -5.00 25.08 5.34
CA VAL A 143 -4.88 23.62 5.18
C VAL A 143 -6.14 22.91 5.69
N GLU A 144 -6.69 23.30 6.85
CA GLU A 144 -7.97 22.75 7.37
C GLU A 144 -9.11 22.85 6.35
N ARG A 145 -9.26 24.00 5.68
CA ARG A 145 -10.33 24.19 4.68
C ARG A 145 -10.05 23.43 3.39
N ASP A 146 -8.78 23.35 3.01
CA ASP A 146 -8.37 22.68 1.79
C ASP A 146 -8.47 21.15 1.94
N GLU A 147 -8.23 20.59 3.14
CA GLU A 147 -8.50 19.19 3.48
C GLU A 147 -10.01 18.84 3.39
N VAL A 148 -10.90 19.72 3.86
CA VAL A 148 -12.35 19.53 3.66
C VAL A 148 -12.70 19.42 2.17
N SER A 149 -12.11 20.27 1.33
CA SER A 149 -12.29 20.20 -0.12
C SER A 149 -11.70 18.92 -0.71
N LEU A 150 -10.55 18.47 -0.20
CA LEU A 150 -9.88 17.24 -0.61
C LEU A 150 -10.76 16.03 -0.34
N ASN A 151 -11.36 15.95 0.84
CA ASN A 151 -12.31 14.92 1.20
C ASN A 151 -13.53 14.90 0.27
N SER A 152 -14.12 16.07 -0.02
CA SER A 152 -15.27 16.16 -0.93
C SER A 152 -14.92 15.66 -2.33
N ARG A 153 -13.72 15.99 -2.82
CA ARG A 153 -13.21 15.55 -4.12
C ARG A 153 -13.00 14.04 -4.18
N GLN A 154 -12.43 13.44 -3.13
CA GLN A 154 -12.30 11.98 -3.02
C GLN A 154 -13.67 11.28 -3.07
N ASN A 155 -14.63 11.76 -2.27
CA ASN A 155 -15.96 11.15 -2.20
C ASN A 155 -16.72 11.31 -3.53
N GLU A 156 -16.50 12.39 -4.26
CA GLU A 156 -17.00 12.54 -5.63
C GLU A 156 -16.37 11.51 -6.57
N ALA A 157 -15.05 11.31 -6.52
CA ALA A 157 -14.37 10.33 -7.37
C ALA A 157 -14.89 8.90 -7.13
N PHE A 158 -15.14 8.51 -5.87
CA PHE A 158 -15.75 7.22 -5.54
C PHE A 158 -17.13 7.08 -6.17
N ARG A 159 -17.99 8.10 -6.03
CA ARG A 159 -19.35 8.13 -6.59
C ARG A 159 -19.36 8.08 -8.11
N GLU A 160 -18.56 8.92 -8.76
CA GLU A 160 -18.47 8.99 -10.22
C GLU A 160 -17.97 7.68 -10.81
N HIS A 161 -16.99 7.02 -10.15
CA HIS A 161 -16.52 5.71 -10.59
C HIS A 161 -17.56 4.62 -10.37
N ALA A 162 -18.20 4.58 -9.20
CA ALA A 162 -19.28 3.63 -8.91
C ALA A 162 -20.46 3.76 -9.89
N ALA A 163 -20.76 4.99 -10.34
CA ALA A 163 -21.76 5.29 -11.36
C ALA A 163 -21.30 4.98 -12.80
N GLY A 164 -20.02 4.71 -13.03
CA GLY A 164 -19.43 4.47 -14.35
C GLY A 164 -19.20 5.75 -15.17
N ASN A 165 -19.20 6.92 -14.55
CA ASN A 165 -18.93 8.20 -15.21
C ASN A 165 -17.43 8.43 -15.46
N ILE A 166 -16.57 7.83 -14.64
CA ILE A 166 -15.11 7.80 -14.83
C ILE A 166 -14.60 6.35 -14.88
N SER A 167 -13.55 6.13 -15.65
CA SER A 167 -12.86 4.84 -15.77
C SER A 167 -11.95 4.54 -14.57
N ASN A 168 -11.53 3.28 -14.41
CA ASN A 168 -10.53 2.88 -13.41
C ASN A 168 -9.27 3.74 -13.46
N ARG A 169 -8.80 4.06 -14.67
CA ARG A 169 -7.60 4.88 -14.86
C ARG A 169 -7.81 6.31 -14.34
N GLU A 170 -8.97 6.89 -14.62
CA GLU A 170 -9.32 8.24 -14.17
C GLU A 170 -9.50 8.29 -12.64
N LEU A 171 -10.15 7.28 -12.05
CA LEU A 171 -10.22 7.15 -10.59
C LEU A 171 -8.83 7.05 -9.96
N LEU A 172 -7.97 6.16 -10.47
CA LEU A 172 -6.61 6.00 -9.96
C LEU A 172 -5.78 7.29 -10.12
N ASP A 173 -5.87 7.98 -11.26
CA ASP A 173 -5.21 9.26 -11.47
C ASP A 173 -5.68 10.32 -10.46
N GLU A 174 -6.97 10.36 -10.20
CA GLU A 174 -7.57 11.29 -9.24
C GLU A 174 -7.14 11.00 -7.80
N LEU A 175 -7.14 9.72 -7.41
CA LEU A 175 -6.69 9.26 -6.11
C LEU A 175 -5.20 9.49 -5.87
N VAL A 176 -4.36 9.33 -6.90
CA VAL A 176 -2.94 9.66 -6.85
C VAL A 176 -2.72 11.17 -6.65
N ARG A 177 -3.50 12.03 -7.32
CA ARG A 177 -3.45 13.49 -7.10
C ARG A 177 -3.87 13.87 -5.69
N ILE A 178 -4.92 13.21 -5.17
CA ILE A 178 -5.41 13.43 -3.81
C ILE A 178 -4.33 13.07 -2.79
N ALA A 179 -3.72 11.89 -2.92
CA ALA A 179 -2.61 11.46 -2.05
C ALA A 179 -1.40 12.41 -2.14
N ALA A 180 -1.05 12.89 -3.34
CA ALA A 180 0.04 13.85 -3.51
C ALA A 180 -0.27 15.22 -2.86
N THR A 181 -1.52 15.68 -2.97
CA THR A 181 -1.97 16.92 -2.33
C THR A 181 -1.99 16.78 -0.80
N ALA A 182 -2.38 15.62 -0.28
CA ALA A 182 -2.35 15.34 1.15
C ALA A 182 -0.92 15.36 1.71
N ARG A 183 0.04 14.73 1.01
CA ARG A 183 1.47 14.77 1.35
C ARG A 183 2.03 16.19 1.38
N GLU A 184 1.69 17.01 0.38
CA GLU A 184 2.08 18.42 0.38
C GLU A 184 1.51 19.19 1.60
N TYR A 185 0.26 18.91 1.96
CA TYR A 185 -0.34 19.53 3.13
C TYR A 185 0.33 19.07 4.43
N ASP A 186 0.72 17.80 4.52
CA ASP A 186 1.48 17.25 5.64
C ASP A 186 2.85 17.92 5.77
N GLU A 187 3.61 18.00 4.67
CA GLU A 187 4.91 18.71 4.59
C GLU A 187 4.77 20.19 5.00
N ARG A 188 3.71 20.86 4.54
CA ARG A 188 3.41 22.24 4.95
C ARG A 188 3.12 22.33 6.45
N LEU A 189 2.43 21.37 7.04
CA LEU A 189 2.15 21.37 8.48
C LEU A 189 3.43 21.14 9.28
N ASP A 190 4.35 20.30 8.82
CA ASP A 190 5.67 20.14 9.43
C ASP A 190 6.44 21.47 9.45
N GLU A 191 6.54 22.15 8.31
CA GLU A 191 7.16 23.49 8.21
C GLU A 191 6.49 24.51 9.14
N LEU A 192 5.15 24.49 9.23
CA LEU A 192 4.41 25.37 10.15
C LEU A 192 4.68 25.04 11.62
N SER A 193 4.91 23.77 11.95
CA SER A 193 5.26 23.33 13.30
C SER A 193 6.66 23.82 13.69
N GLU A 194 7.64 23.67 12.80
CA GLU A 194 8.99 24.20 13.00
C GLU A 194 8.98 25.72 13.18
N LEU A 195 8.27 26.45 12.30
CA LEU A 195 8.12 27.90 12.42
C LEU A 195 7.41 28.32 13.71
N ALA A 196 6.48 27.49 14.22
CA ALA A 196 5.81 27.75 15.48
C ALA A 196 6.75 27.62 16.68
N ASP A 197 7.61 26.60 16.68
CA ASP A 197 8.60 26.36 17.73
C ASP A 197 9.71 27.41 17.76
N GLU A 198 10.04 28.00 16.60
CA GLU A 198 10.98 29.14 16.50
C GLU A 198 10.38 30.48 16.96
N THR A 199 9.06 30.59 17.05
CA THR A 199 8.37 31.84 17.35
C THR A 199 8.28 32.06 18.85
N ASP A 200 8.91 33.13 19.36
CA ASP A 200 9.00 33.39 20.80
C ASP A 200 7.60 33.55 21.45
N GLY A 201 7.35 32.76 22.49
CA GLY A 201 6.08 32.78 23.23
C GLY A 201 4.90 32.18 22.46
N PHE A 202 5.16 31.42 21.41
CA PHE A 202 4.19 30.61 20.68
C PHE A 202 4.56 29.13 20.80
N SER A 203 3.59 28.26 20.61
CA SER A 203 3.80 26.81 20.62
C SER A 203 2.95 26.21 19.54
N SER A 204 3.43 25.10 18.95
CA SER A 204 2.68 24.39 17.92
C SER A 204 1.25 24.04 18.41
N PRO A 205 0.19 24.44 17.69
CA PRO A 205 -1.17 24.14 18.09
C PRO A 205 -1.46 22.63 18.00
N THR A 206 -2.10 22.03 19.02
CA THR A 206 -2.48 20.60 19.02
C THR A 206 -3.25 20.17 17.77
N ARG A 207 -4.12 21.04 17.25
CA ARG A 207 -4.87 20.83 16.01
C ARG A 207 -4.00 20.63 14.75
N LEU A 208 -2.72 21.01 14.79
CA LEU A 208 -1.75 20.74 13.72
C LEU A 208 -1.47 19.24 13.67
N ASP A 209 -1.10 18.63 14.80
CA ASP A 209 -0.83 17.20 14.92
C ASP A 209 -2.07 16.36 14.55
N GLU A 210 -3.26 16.80 14.98
CA GLU A 210 -4.54 16.17 14.61
C GLU A 210 -4.78 16.17 13.10
N LEU A 211 -4.47 17.29 12.43
CA LEU A 211 -4.65 17.44 11.00
C LEU A 211 -3.62 16.62 10.19
N GLN A 212 -2.37 16.52 10.65
CA GLN A 212 -1.37 15.64 10.05
C GLN A 212 -1.84 14.18 10.04
N VAL A 213 -2.35 13.69 11.17
CA VAL A 213 -2.90 12.33 11.26
C VAL A 213 -4.12 12.16 10.36
N ALA A 214 -4.99 13.17 10.27
CA ALA A 214 -6.14 13.14 9.39
C ALA A 214 -5.76 13.12 7.90
N LEU A 215 -4.65 13.74 7.48
CA LEU A 215 -4.20 13.73 6.10
C LEU A 215 -3.67 12.37 5.63
N GLN A 216 -3.09 11.58 6.54
CA GLN A 216 -2.55 10.25 6.23
C GLN A 216 -3.60 9.25 5.71
N VAL A 217 -4.89 9.51 5.94
CA VAL A 217 -5.99 8.65 5.46
C VAL A 217 -6.15 8.69 3.93
N TYR A 218 -5.62 9.72 3.28
CA TYR A 218 -5.66 9.91 1.82
C TYR A 218 -4.53 9.20 1.09
N GLU A 219 -3.52 8.75 1.84
CA GLU A 219 -2.39 8.01 1.31
C GLU A 219 -2.66 6.51 1.37
N GLY A 220 -2.02 5.74 0.49
CA GLY A 220 -2.26 4.30 0.41
C GLY A 220 -1.22 3.58 -0.44
N PRO A 221 -0.87 2.34 -0.07
CA PRO A 221 0.22 1.62 -0.71
C PRO A 221 -0.09 1.23 -2.17
N VAL A 222 -1.36 1.06 -2.54
CA VAL A 222 -1.75 0.76 -3.94
C VAL A 222 -1.76 2.03 -4.77
N ARG A 223 -2.15 3.18 -4.19
CA ARG A 223 -2.01 4.51 -4.85
C ARG A 223 -0.55 4.84 -5.13
N ASP A 224 0.36 4.55 -4.20
CA ASP A 224 1.80 4.75 -4.40
C ASP A 224 2.31 3.87 -5.54
N GLN A 225 1.89 2.60 -5.60
CA GLN A 225 2.24 1.73 -6.72
C GLN A 225 1.65 2.21 -8.05
N ALA A 226 0.42 2.74 -8.03
CA ALA A 226 -0.23 3.29 -9.22
C ALA A 226 0.48 4.55 -9.75
N LEU A 227 1.07 5.36 -8.85
CA LEU A 227 1.92 6.49 -9.19
C LEU A 227 3.25 6.03 -9.80
N ALA A 228 3.95 5.10 -9.14
CA ALA A 228 5.23 4.56 -9.62
C ALA A 228 5.09 3.92 -11.02
N ALA A 229 4.05 3.10 -11.21
CA ALA A 229 3.75 2.49 -12.50
C ALA A 229 3.44 3.54 -13.58
N ALA A 230 2.72 4.62 -13.24
CA ALA A 230 2.41 5.70 -14.18
C ALA A 230 3.63 6.53 -14.57
N ARG A 231 4.57 6.73 -13.65
CA ARG A 231 5.89 7.34 -13.90
C ARG A 231 6.84 6.41 -14.66
N GLY A 232 6.51 5.12 -14.76
CA GLY A 232 7.35 4.10 -15.38
C GLY A 232 8.55 3.71 -14.52
N GLU A 233 8.46 3.96 -13.20
CA GLU A 233 9.46 3.58 -12.20
C GLU A 233 9.38 2.07 -11.91
N THR A 234 8.18 1.51 -12.01
CA THR A 234 7.90 0.07 -11.91
C THR A 234 7.29 -0.46 -13.20
N ALA A 235 7.32 -1.79 -13.36
CA ALA A 235 6.67 -2.47 -14.48
C ALA A 235 5.15 -2.28 -14.42
N ALA A 236 4.48 -2.50 -15.55
CA ALA A 236 3.03 -2.47 -15.57
C ALA A 236 2.47 -3.59 -14.67
N THR A 237 1.49 -3.26 -13.84
CA THR A 237 0.83 -4.20 -12.91
C THR A 237 -0.68 -4.09 -13.04
N ASP A 238 -1.38 -5.19 -12.79
CA ASP A 238 -2.83 -5.17 -12.70
C ASP A 238 -3.27 -4.59 -11.35
N ILE A 239 -4.24 -3.68 -11.39
CA ILE A 239 -4.87 -3.12 -10.21
C ILE A 239 -6.34 -3.54 -10.23
N TYR A 240 -6.74 -4.23 -9.17
CA TYR A 240 -8.14 -4.44 -8.84
C TYR A 240 -8.70 -3.16 -8.27
N VAL A 241 -9.86 -2.73 -8.78
CA VAL A 241 -10.61 -1.58 -8.31
C VAL A 241 -12.04 -2.02 -8.06
N GLU A 242 -12.48 -1.88 -6.82
CA GLU A 242 -13.88 -1.97 -6.45
C GLU A 242 -14.32 -0.64 -5.83
N SER A 243 -15.49 -0.13 -6.22
CA SER A 243 -16.05 1.10 -5.66
C SER A 243 -17.55 1.01 -5.44
N SER A 244 -18.04 1.65 -4.40
CA SER A 244 -19.46 1.93 -4.18
C SER A 244 -19.67 3.41 -3.84
N ASP A 245 -20.92 3.83 -3.63
CA ASP A 245 -21.19 5.14 -3.03
C ASP A 245 -20.57 5.20 -1.63
N GLY A 246 -19.49 5.98 -1.49
CA GLY A 246 -18.77 6.15 -0.22
C GLY A 246 -17.74 5.06 0.12
N ALA A 247 -17.33 4.20 -0.81
CA ALA A 247 -16.23 3.27 -0.54
C ALA A 247 -15.37 2.96 -1.76
N VAL A 248 -14.09 2.66 -1.51
CA VAL A 248 -13.18 2.12 -2.51
C VAL A 248 -12.32 1.02 -1.90
N VAL A 249 -12.00 0.03 -2.73
CA VAL A 249 -11.05 -1.03 -2.45
C VAL A 249 -10.11 -1.10 -3.63
N LEU A 250 -8.80 -0.99 -3.39
CA LEU A 250 -7.78 -1.25 -4.39
C LEU A 250 -6.90 -2.42 -3.95
N ALA A 251 -6.48 -3.24 -4.91
CA ALA A 251 -5.53 -4.32 -4.64
C ALA A 251 -4.57 -4.52 -5.81
N THR A 252 -3.35 -4.92 -5.52
CA THR A 252 -2.35 -5.28 -6.52
C THR A 252 -1.37 -6.32 -5.98
N ILE A 253 -0.61 -6.93 -6.88
CA ILE A 253 0.55 -7.75 -6.53
C ILE A 253 1.79 -6.95 -6.91
N ASP A 254 2.66 -6.72 -5.93
CA ASP A 254 3.91 -5.99 -6.10
C ASP A 254 5.05 -6.76 -5.44
N ASP A 255 6.12 -7.01 -6.19
CA ASP A 255 7.34 -7.69 -5.75
C ASP A 255 7.16 -8.91 -4.80
N GLY A 256 6.18 -9.78 -5.10
CA GLY A 256 5.92 -10.97 -4.27
C GLY A 256 5.04 -10.72 -3.04
N GLU A 257 4.53 -9.51 -2.85
CA GLU A 257 3.55 -9.14 -1.84
C GLU A 257 2.16 -8.90 -2.46
N TYR A 258 1.13 -9.27 -1.71
CA TYR A 258 -0.23 -8.82 -1.92
C TYR A 258 -0.42 -7.51 -1.17
N VAL A 259 -0.77 -6.46 -1.91
CA VAL A 259 -0.94 -5.12 -1.38
C VAL A 259 -2.39 -4.71 -1.58
N ARG A 260 -3.03 -4.26 -0.50
CA ARG A 260 -4.45 -3.92 -0.50
C ARG A 260 -4.70 -2.65 0.29
N GLU A 261 -5.65 -1.84 -0.18
CA GLU A 261 -6.16 -0.68 0.53
C GLU A 261 -7.69 -0.59 0.44
N ALA A 262 -8.33 -0.09 1.49
CA ALA A 262 -9.76 0.13 1.55
C ALA A 262 -10.07 1.46 2.23
N PHE A 263 -11.15 2.11 1.80
CA PHE A 263 -11.71 3.31 2.41
C PHE A 263 -13.24 3.19 2.52
N ARG A 264 -13.82 3.47 3.69
CA ARG A 264 -15.26 3.40 4.00
C ARG A 264 -15.74 4.71 4.64
N THR A 265 -16.37 5.58 3.86
CA THR A 265 -16.80 6.90 4.36
C THR A 265 -17.95 6.82 5.36
N ASP A 266 -18.79 5.78 5.27
CA ASP A 266 -19.90 5.51 6.20
C ASP A 266 -19.41 5.16 7.62
N ARG A 267 -18.16 4.70 7.74
CA ARG A 267 -17.50 4.42 9.01
C ARG A 267 -16.71 5.60 9.56
N TRP A 268 -16.66 6.73 8.84
CA TRP A 268 -15.90 7.91 9.27
C TRP A 268 -16.81 9.06 9.66
N ASP A 269 -16.91 9.31 10.97
CA ASP A 269 -17.52 10.54 11.48
C ASP A 269 -16.43 11.58 11.76
N ARG A 270 -16.20 12.44 10.76
CA ARG A 270 -15.24 13.54 10.82
C ARG A 270 -15.57 14.60 11.88
N GLY A 271 -16.84 14.71 12.27
CA GLY A 271 -17.29 15.60 13.34
C GLY A 271 -17.26 14.93 14.72
N GLY A 272 -16.78 13.70 14.79
CA GLY A 272 -16.67 12.88 15.99
C GLY A 272 -15.74 13.45 17.04
N GLY A 273 -15.87 12.94 18.27
CA GLY A 273 -14.98 13.26 19.37
C GLY A 273 -13.59 12.63 19.24
N GLU A 274 -12.71 13.00 20.16
CA GLU A 274 -11.42 12.36 20.32
C GLU A 274 -11.57 10.88 20.70
N ILE A 275 -10.63 10.04 20.28
CA ILE A 275 -10.56 8.62 20.66
C ILE A 275 -9.21 8.29 21.27
N SER A 276 -9.25 7.52 22.37
CA SER A 276 -8.04 7.09 23.07
C SER A 276 -7.31 5.99 22.30
N ASN A 277 -6.00 5.85 22.54
CA ASN A 277 -5.22 4.78 21.94
C ASN A 277 -5.78 3.39 22.30
N ASP A 278 -6.17 3.20 23.56
CA ASP A 278 -6.73 1.92 24.04
C ASP A 278 -8.06 1.59 23.33
N ASP A 279 -8.94 2.58 23.16
CA ASP A 279 -10.22 2.39 22.48
C ASP A 279 -10.02 2.08 20.99
N ALA A 280 -9.08 2.76 20.33
CA ALA A 280 -8.74 2.50 18.93
C ALA A 280 -8.07 1.12 18.72
N ILE A 281 -7.21 0.70 19.66
CA ILE A 281 -6.64 -0.67 19.69
C ILE A 281 -7.77 -1.69 19.85
N ASN A 282 -8.69 -1.46 20.80
CA ASN A 282 -9.82 -2.36 21.04
C ASN A 282 -10.74 -2.46 19.83
N ALA A 283 -11.04 -1.35 19.15
CA ALA A 283 -11.82 -1.33 17.92
C ALA A 283 -11.14 -2.14 16.80
N THR A 284 -9.82 -1.98 16.62
CA THR A 284 -9.07 -2.74 15.62
C THR A 284 -9.00 -4.23 15.98
N ALA A 285 -8.76 -4.58 17.26
CA ALA A 285 -8.71 -5.96 17.72
C ALA A 285 -10.09 -6.65 17.63
N ALA A 286 -11.18 -5.90 17.80
CA ALA A 286 -12.53 -6.41 17.59
C ALA A 286 -12.80 -6.69 16.10
N ALA A 287 -12.36 -5.81 15.20
CA ALA A 287 -12.51 -5.96 13.76
C ALA A 287 -11.64 -7.10 13.17
N TYR A 288 -10.41 -7.27 13.67
CA TYR A 288 -9.40 -8.21 13.19
C TYR A 288 -8.82 -9.09 14.32
N PRO A 289 -9.63 -9.93 14.98
CA PRO A 289 -9.19 -10.66 16.17
C PRO A 289 -8.04 -11.63 15.89
N GLU A 290 -8.04 -12.27 14.71
CA GLU A 290 -7.02 -13.22 14.30
C GLU A 290 -5.65 -12.53 14.09
N THR A 291 -5.64 -11.36 13.45
CA THR A 291 -4.41 -10.57 13.25
C THR A 291 -3.91 -9.96 14.56
N ALA A 292 -4.81 -9.44 15.40
CA ALA A 292 -4.46 -8.87 16.70
C ALA A 292 -3.91 -9.92 17.69
N ALA A 293 -4.19 -11.20 17.49
CA ALA A 293 -3.61 -12.28 18.29
C ALA A 293 -2.13 -12.54 17.98
N LEU A 294 -1.61 -12.12 16.81
CA LEU A 294 -0.24 -12.39 16.39
C LEU A 294 0.78 -11.44 17.01
N ARG A 295 0.41 -10.17 17.17
CA ARG A 295 1.30 -9.13 17.67
C ARG A 295 0.50 -8.02 18.35
N GLU A 296 1.13 -7.43 19.37
CA GLU A 296 0.60 -6.25 20.04
C GLU A 296 0.44 -5.08 19.04
N PRO A 297 -0.76 -4.48 18.92
CA PRO A 297 -0.99 -3.33 18.08
C PRO A 297 -0.27 -2.08 18.60
N ASP A 298 0.35 -1.32 17.69
CA ASP A 298 0.92 -0.01 17.96
C ASP A 298 -0.09 1.08 17.55
N ALA A 299 -0.31 2.05 18.43
CA ALA A 299 -1.25 3.15 18.20
C ALA A 299 -0.50 4.47 18.09
N PHE A 300 -0.80 5.21 17.02
CA PHE A 300 -0.29 6.54 16.77
C PHE A 300 -1.41 7.43 16.22
N GLY A 301 -1.65 8.56 16.85
CA GLY A 301 -2.58 9.54 16.31
C GLY A 301 -3.00 10.59 17.33
N ALA A 302 -3.88 11.48 16.88
CA ALA A 302 -4.31 12.65 17.62
C ALA A 302 -5.74 13.02 17.21
N GLY A 303 -6.53 13.51 18.18
CA GLY A 303 -7.88 13.98 17.92
C GLY A 303 -8.84 12.85 17.54
N SER A 304 -9.59 13.04 16.47
CA SER A 304 -10.69 12.15 16.04
C SER A 304 -10.27 11.00 15.13
N VAL A 305 -8.98 10.85 14.83
CA VAL A 305 -8.44 9.76 14.00
C VAL A 305 -7.25 9.12 14.70
N GLN A 306 -7.26 7.79 14.79
CA GLN A 306 -6.14 7.01 15.33
C GLN A 306 -5.66 5.99 14.30
N ARG A 307 -4.34 5.97 14.04
CA ARG A 307 -3.70 4.99 13.18
C ARG A 307 -3.19 3.83 14.03
N ILE A 308 -3.64 2.62 13.72
CA ILE A 308 -3.19 1.39 14.38
C ILE A 308 -2.35 0.59 13.41
N THR A 309 -1.19 0.08 13.84
CA THR A 309 -0.30 -0.77 13.02
C THR A 309 -0.01 -2.07 13.75
N ILE A 310 -0.20 -3.20 13.06
CA ILE A 310 0.07 -4.54 13.56
C ILE A 310 1.05 -5.21 12.58
N PRO A 311 2.37 -5.15 12.81
CA PRO A 311 3.34 -5.92 12.05
C PRO A 311 3.32 -7.38 12.52
N HIS A 312 3.20 -8.33 11.59
CA HIS A 312 3.19 -9.76 11.89
C HIS A 312 4.16 -10.51 10.97
N GLU A 313 4.39 -11.80 11.25
CA GLU A 313 5.38 -12.61 10.54
C GLU A 313 5.08 -12.82 9.04
N PHE A 314 3.86 -12.49 8.62
CA PHE A 314 3.38 -12.65 7.24
C PHE A 314 3.19 -11.32 6.51
N GLY A 315 3.37 -10.18 7.19
CA GLY A 315 3.02 -8.89 6.62
C GLY A 315 2.75 -7.78 7.64
N THR A 316 1.90 -6.83 7.25
CA THR A 316 1.48 -5.71 8.10
C THR A 316 0.03 -5.34 7.81
N LEU A 317 -0.74 -5.18 8.88
CA LEU A 317 -2.04 -4.53 8.87
C LEU A 317 -1.90 -3.11 9.44
N ARG A 318 -2.30 -2.09 8.69
CA ARG A 318 -2.41 -0.72 9.17
C ARG A 318 -3.84 -0.24 8.98
N THR A 319 -4.48 0.21 10.04
CA THR A 319 -5.87 0.70 10.04
C THR A 319 -5.95 2.12 10.54
N PHE A 320 -7.03 2.82 10.18
CA PHE A 320 -7.41 4.09 10.79
C PHE A 320 -8.79 3.95 11.41
N VAL A 321 -8.90 4.35 12.67
CA VAL A 321 -10.12 4.29 13.48
C VAL A 321 -10.68 5.68 13.66
N SER A 322 -11.99 5.82 13.44
CA SER A 322 -12.72 7.06 13.58
C SER A 322 -13.23 7.22 15.00
N GLY A 323 -12.94 8.36 15.64
CA GLY A 323 -13.35 8.61 17.02
C GLY A 323 -14.83 8.89 17.22
N GLY A 324 -15.56 9.29 16.17
CA GLY A 324 -17.03 9.46 16.26
C GLY A 324 -17.82 8.15 16.11
N THR A 325 -17.23 7.13 15.50
CA THR A 325 -17.90 5.86 15.18
C THR A 325 -17.27 4.65 15.87
N GLU A 326 -16.06 4.81 16.42
CA GLU A 326 -15.23 3.74 16.99
C GLU A 326 -15.05 2.56 16.02
N GLN A 327 -14.95 2.85 14.73
CA GLN A 327 -14.87 1.85 13.66
C GLN A 327 -13.66 2.09 12.75
N VAL A 328 -13.11 1.00 12.21
CA VAL A 328 -12.06 1.03 11.19
C VAL A 328 -12.67 1.50 9.86
N PHE A 329 -12.17 2.62 9.35
CA PHE A 329 -12.67 3.21 8.10
C PHE A 329 -11.64 3.22 6.97
N VAL A 330 -10.35 3.09 7.28
CA VAL A 330 -9.29 2.81 6.30
C VAL A 330 -8.52 1.57 6.72
N GLU A 331 -8.20 0.74 5.74
CA GLU A 331 -7.35 -0.44 5.89
C GLU A 331 -6.24 -0.41 4.84
N HIS A 332 -5.01 -0.71 5.25
CA HIS A 332 -3.87 -0.99 4.41
C HIS A 332 -3.27 -2.34 4.81
N GLN A 333 -3.22 -3.30 3.89
CA GLN A 333 -2.60 -4.60 4.11
C GLN A 333 -1.44 -4.82 3.14
N ARG A 334 -0.34 -5.34 3.67
CA ARG A 334 0.75 -5.95 2.89
C ARG A 334 0.97 -7.35 3.42
N ILE A 335 0.89 -8.36 2.56
CA ILE A 335 1.04 -9.76 2.93
C ILE A 335 1.99 -10.43 1.95
N ALA A 336 3.01 -11.12 2.44
CA ALA A 336 3.89 -11.90 1.58
C ALA A 336 3.10 -13.01 0.87
N LEU A 337 3.18 -13.12 -0.45
CA LEU A 337 2.32 -14.04 -1.21
C LEU A 337 2.63 -15.51 -0.97
N ASP A 338 3.86 -15.84 -0.58
CA ASP A 338 4.25 -17.18 -0.13
C ASP A 338 3.66 -17.56 1.24
N ALA A 339 3.31 -16.56 2.05
CA ALA A 339 2.61 -16.71 3.32
C ALA A 339 1.08 -16.67 3.19
N PHE A 340 0.55 -16.25 2.04
CA PHE A 340 -0.89 -16.08 1.85
C PHE A 340 -1.63 -17.43 2.03
N PRO A 341 -2.76 -17.47 2.76
CA PRO A 341 -3.58 -18.66 2.94
C PRO A 341 -4.02 -19.28 1.63
N ASP A 342 -3.75 -20.57 1.48
CA ASP A 342 -4.34 -21.36 0.41
C ASP A 342 -5.82 -21.59 0.76
N SER A 343 -6.68 -21.51 -0.24
CA SER A 343 -8.09 -21.86 -0.11
C SER A 343 -8.35 -23.28 -0.62
N GLU A 344 -9.61 -23.71 -0.63
CA GLU A 344 -9.96 -25.00 -1.25
C GLU A 344 -9.60 -25.00 -2.75
N PRO A 345 -8.64 -25.85 -3.17
CA PRO A 345 -8.13 -25.81 -4.52
C PRO A 345 -9.10 -26.44 -5.51
N VAL A 346 -9.12 -25.91 -6.74
CA VAL A 346 -9.75 -26.57 -7.89
C VAL A 346 -8.65 -27.15 -8.76
N THR A 347 -8.73 -28.45 -9.02
CA THR A 347 -7.70 -29.17 -9.79
C THR A 347 -8.29 -29.78 -11.05
N GLU A 348 -7.56 -29.64 -12.16
CA GLU A 348 -7.85 -30.31 -13.43
C GLU A 348 -6.55 -30.91 -13.98
N SER A 349 -6.67 -32.09 -14.58
CA SER A 349 -5.54 -32.77 -15.22
C SER A 349 -5.84 -33.08 -16.68
N GLY A 350 -4.85 -32.92 -17.55
CA GLY A 350 -4.98 -33.17 -18.97
C GLY A 350 -3.72 -32.79 -19.74
N ASP A 351 -3.55 -33.36 -20.93
CA ASP A 351 -2.41 -33.08 -21.82
C ASP A 351 -1.02 -33.16 -21.15
N GLY A 352 -0.87 -33.99 -20.09
CA GLY A 352 0.38 -34.14 -19.33
C GLY A 352 0.61 -33.06 -18.27
N PHE A 353 -0.38 -32.21 -17.98
CA PHE A 353 -0.36 -31.27 -16.87
C PHE A 353 -1.38 -31.63 -15.80
N ASN A 354 -0.98 -31.41 -14.56
CA ASN A 354 -1.88 -31.30 -13.41
C ASN A 354 -1.88 -29.84 -12.97
N VAL A 355 -3.02 -29.16 -13.13
CA VAL A 355 -3.19 -27.73 -12.83
C VAL A 355 -4.04 -27.58 -11.59
N THR A 356 -3.48 -26.93 -10.58
CA THR A 356 -4.17 -26.60 -9.33
C THR A 356 -4.35 -25.08 -9.25
N VAL A 357 -5.58 -24.65 -8.95
CA VAL A 357 -5.93 -23.24 -8.77
C VAL A 357 -6.41 -23.02 -7.34
N ASP A 358 -5.60 -22.33 -6.55
CA ASP A 358 -5.95 -21.85 -5.21
C ASP A 358 -6.67 -20.51 -5.38
N ARG A 359 -7.98 -20.53 -5.14
CA ARG A 359 -8.87 -19.38 -5.37
C ARG A 359 -8.77 -18.38 -4.22
N SER A 360 -9.30 -17.18 -4.41
CA SER A 360 -9.45 -16.21 -3.33
C SER A 360 -10.69 -15.35 -3.54
N TYR A 361 -11.01 -14.51 -2.57
CA TYR A 361 -12.10 -13.55 -2.64
C TYR A 361 -11.82 -12.52 -3.74
N ALA A 362 -12.83 -11.76 -4.16
CA ALA A 362 -12.65 -10.75 -5.20
C ALA A 362 -11.55 -9.74 -4.82
N GLY A 363 -10.57 -9.57 -5.71
CA GLY A 363 -9.37 -8.76 -5.45
C GLY A 363 -8.25 -9.46 -4.69
N GLY A 364 -8.50 -10.62 -4.07
CA GLY A 364 -7.47 -11.44 -3.42
C GLY A 364 -6.57 -12.19 -4.42
N PRO A 365 -5.41 -12.70 -3.98
CA PRO A 365 -4.48 -13.40 -4.86
C PRO A 365 -4.98 -14.80 -5.21
N VAL A 366 -4.88 -15.16 -6.49
CA VAL A 366 -5.12 -16.50 -7.03
C VAL A 366 -3.76 -17.09 -7.40
N THR A 367 -3.48 -18.29 -6.90
CA THR A 367 -2.27 -19.04 -7.25
C THR A 367 -2.62 -20.14 -8.23
N VAL A 368 -1.92 -20.17 -9.37
CA VAL A 368 -2.02 -21.26 -10.35
C VAL A 368 -0.72 -22.04 -10.31
N THR A 369 -0.81 -23.31 -9.95
CA THR A 369 0.31 -24.25 -9.89
C THR A 369 0.18 -25.26 -11.00
N VAL A 370 1.21 -25.38 -11.84
CA VAL A 370 1.28 -26.33 -12.97
C VAL A 370 2.37 -27.35 -12.68
N ARG A 371 1.98 -28.62 -12.65
CA ARG A 371 2.88 -29.76 -12.48
C ARG A 371 2.76 -30.73 -13.64
N ASP A 372 3.81 -31.48 -13.89
CA ASP A 372 3.77 -32.61 -14.81
C ASP A 372 2.85 -33.70 -14.21
N GLU A 373 1.93 -34.21 -15.01
CA GLU A 373 0.92 -35.18 -14.57
C GLU A 373 1.53 -36.53 -14.15
N GLU A 374 2.62 -36.96 -14.80
CA GLU A 374 3.26 -38.26 -14.54
C GLU A 374 4.35 -38.14 -13.47
N ALA A 375 5.21 -37.13 -13.58
CA ALA A 375 6.34 -36.95 -12.69
C ALA A 375 5.99 -36.18 -11.40
N GLY A 376 4.93 -35.38 -11.40
CA GLY A 376 4.56 -34.49 -10.28
C GLY A 376 5.48 -33.26 -10.11
N GLU A 377 6.46 -33.10 -11.00
CA GLU A 377 7.44 -32.02 -10.94
C GLU A 377 6.84 -30.69 -11.44
N PRO A 378 7.26 -29.53 -10.88
CA PRO A 378 6.79 -28.23 -11.34
C PRO A 378 7.22 -27.94 -12.79
N VAL A 379 6.31 -27.35 -13.58
CA VAL A 379 6.59 -26.99 -14.98
C VAL A 379 6.72 -25.47 -15.11
N ALA A 380 7.93 -25.01 -15.41
CA ALA A 380 8.23 -23.60 -15.63
C ALA A 380 7.96 -23.14 -17.08
N ASP A 381 7.88 -21.84 -17.28
CA ASP A 381 7.75 -21.16 -18.59
C ASP A 381 6.47 -21.51 -19.37
N VAL A 382 5.44 -22.03 -18.69
CA VAL A 382 4.13 -22.32 -19.28
C VAL A 382 3.27 -21.07 -19.27
N THR A 383 2.65 -20.74 -20.39
CA THR A 383 1.80 -19.54 -20.51
C THR A 383 0.45 -19.78 -19.85
N VAL A 384 0.01 -18.84 -19.02
CA VAL A 384 -1.29 -18.91 -18.35
C VAL A 384 -2.13 -17.68 -18.68
N THR A 385 -3.40 -17.90 -18.99
CA THR A 385 -4.36 -16.84 -19.29
C THR A 385 -5.62 -16.98 -18.44
N LYS A 386 -6.32 -15.86 -18.24
CA LYS A 386 -7.57 -15.74 -17.49
C LYS A 386 -8.65 -15.14 -18.36
N SER A 387 -9.85 -15.71 -18.33
CA SER A 387 -11.06 -15.12 -18.92
C SER A 387 -12.13 -14.98 -17.85
N VAL A 388 -12.81 -13.84 -17.81
CA VAL A 388 -13.91 -13.57 -16.86
C VAL A 388 -15.23 -13.61 -17.62
N GLY A 389 -16.20 -14.40 -17.15
CA GLY A 389 -17.45 -14.65 -17.87
C GLY A 389 -17.22 -15.07 -19.33
N ASP A 390 -17.87 -14.35 -20.25
CA ASP A 390 -17.73 -14.51 -21.71
C ASP A 390 -16.70 -13.52 -22.32
N GLY A 391 -15.89 -12.86 -21.49
CA GLY A 391 -14.89 -11.90 -21.91
C GLY A 391 -13.65 -12.53 -22.57
N ASP A 392 -12.83 -11.66 -23.17
CA ASP A 392 -11.58 -12.07 -23.81
C ASP A 392 -10.59 -12.67 -22.80
N SER A 393 -9.76 -13.58 -23.30
CA SER A 393 -8.68 -14.17 -22.50
C SER A 393 -7.51 -13.18 -22.39
N GLN A 394 -7.12 -12.86 -21.17
CA GLN A 394 -5.98 -11.99 -20.85
C GLN A 394 -4.81 -12.81 -20.32
N SER A 395 -3.59 -12.49 -20.76
CA SER A 395 -2.39 -13.16 -20.26
C SER A 395 -2.12 -12.71 -18.82
N ILE A 396 -1.93 -13.69 -17.93
CA ILE A 396 -1.45 -13.45 -16.55
C ILE A 396 0.08 -13.45 -16.52
N GLY A 397 0.70 -14.28 -17.36
CA GLY A 397 2.15 -14.44 -17.44
C GLY A 397 2.53 -15.90 -17.66
N SER A 398 3.78 -16.23 -17.33
CA SER A 398 4.31 -17.59 -17.40
C SER A 398 4.66 -18.14 -16.02
N THR A 399 4.55 -19.45 -15.85
CA THR A 399 4.93 -20.10 -14.59
C THR A 399 6.42 -19.93 -14.31
N ASN A 400 6.75 -19.67 -13.04
CA ASN A 400 8.13 -19.59 -12.59
C ASN A 400 8.77 -20.99 -12.43
N ARG A 401 10.02 -21.06 -11.94
CA ARG A 401 10.76 -22.31 -11.68
C ARG A 401 10.06 -23.31 -10.74
N ASN A 402 9.09 -22.85 -9.95
CA ASN A 402 8.29 -23.69 -9.05
C ASN A 402 6.94 -24.07 -9.68
N GLY A 403 6.72 -23.78 -10.97
CA GLY A 403 5.48 -24.05 -11.67
C GLY A 403 4.35 -23.11 -11.30
N VAL A 404 4.65 -21.96 -10.69
CA VAL A 404 3.66 -21.05 -10.11
C VAL A 404 3.53 -19.77 -10.91
N VAL A 405 2.29 -19.32 -11.13
CA VAL A 405 1.96 -17.96 -11.57
C VAL A 405 0.80 -17.43 -10.72
N ARG A 406 0.77 -16.11 -10.48
CA ARG A 406 -0.23 -15.48 -9.61
C ARG A 406 -0.95 -14.34 -10.32
N THR A 407 -2.20 -14.13 -9.96
CA THR A 407 -3.07 -13.04 -10.45
C THR A 407 -3.99 -12.57 -9.33
N LEU A 408 -4.68 -11.44 -9.51
CA LEU A 408 -5.84 -11.08 -8.69
C LEU A 408 -7.11 -11.82 -9.15
N SER A 409 -7.94 -12.20 -8.18
CA SER A 409 -9.25 -12.82 -8.36
C SER A 409 -10.27 -11.81 -8.90
N PRO A 410 -10.99 -12.11 -10.00
CA PRO A 410 -12.15 -11.33 -10.44
C PRO A 410 -13.31 -11.35 -9.42
N ALA A 411 -14.36 -10.55 -9.65
CA ALA A 411 -15.61 -10.64 -8.88
C ALA A 411 -16.60 -11.67 -9.45
N ASP A 412 -16.51 -11.99 -10.74
CA ASP A 412 -17.37 -12.94 -11.42
C ASP A 412 -16.67 -14.29 -11.64
N THR A 413 -17.45 -15.29 -12.05
CA THR A 413 -16.92 -16.59 -12.50
C THR A 413 -15.87 -16.41 -13.59
N TYR A 414 -14.77 -17.14 -13.46
CA TYR A 414 -13.64 -17.08 -14.37
C TYR A 414 -13.14 -18.47 -14.75
N ARG A 415 -12.20 -18.47 -15.69
CA ARG A 415 -11.52 -19.66 -16.18
C ARG A 415 -10.04 -19.36 -16.33
N ILE A 416 -9.23 -20.35 -15.97
CA ILE A 416 -7.78 -20.36 -16.19
C ILE A 416 -7.47 -21.32 -17.34
N THR A 417 -6.65 -20.87 -18.28
CA THR A 417 -6.15 -21.70 -19.39
C THR A 417 -4.64 -21.74 -19.32
N VAL A 418 -4.10 -22.95 -19.30
CA VAL A 418 -2.67 -23.25 -19.26
C VAL A 418 -2.28 -23.77 -20.64
N VAL A 419 -1.31 -23.11 -21.28
CA VAL A 419 -0.91 -23.37 -22.68
C VAL A 419 0.60 -23.55 -22.76
N ASP A 420 0.99 -24.70 -23.32
CA ASP A 420 2.36 -24.96 -23.78
C ASP A 420 2.29 -25.83 -25.05
N GLU A 421 2.23 -25.17 -26.21
CA GLU A 421 1.81 -25.77 -27.47
C GLU A 421 2.54 -27.09 -27.79
N PRO A 422 1.81 -28.17 -28.13
CA PRO A 422 0.37 -28.23 -28.42
C PRO A 422 -0.53 -28.54 -27.20
N ARG A 423 0.01 -28.56 -25.98
CA ARG A 423 -0.71 -28.96 -24.75
C ARG A 423 -1.58 -27.85 -24.20
N VAL A 424 -2.82 -28.14 -23.83
CA VAL A 424 -3.74 -27.17 -23.25
C VAL A 424 -4.57 -27.79 -22.13
N VAL A 425 -4.60 -27.15 -20.97
CA VAL A 425 -5.52 -27.49 -19.88
C VAL A 425 -6.37 -26.28 -19.52
N VAL A 426 -7.66 -26.54 -19.27
CA VAL A 426 -8.63 -25.50 -18.95
C VAL A 426 -9.29 -25.82 -17.62
N VAL A 427 -9.14 -24.93 -16.65
CA VAL A 427 -9.86 -24.97 -15.37
C VAL A 427 -11.03 -23.98 -15.46
N SER A 428 -12.25 -24.50 -15.53
CA SER A 428 -13.48 -23.70 -15.73
C SER A 428 -14.36 -23.69 -14.47
N GLY A 429 -15.29 -22.74 -14.41
CA GLY A 429 -16.25 -22.65 -13.30
C GLY A 429 -15.60 -22.20 -11.99
N LEU A 430 -14.51 -21.45 -12.08
CA LEU A 430 -13.85 -20.91 -10.90
C LEU A 430 -14.67 -19.73 -10.39
N GLU A 431 -15.16 -19.84 -9.18
CA GLU A 431 -15.89 -18.77 -8.49
C GLU A 431 -15.01 -18.20 -7.37
N PRO A 432 -14.96 -16.87 -7.19
CA PRO A 432 -14.34 -16.26 -6.02
C PRO A 432 -14.99 -16.78 -4.73
N ILE A 433 -14.20 -16.95 -3.68
CA ILE A 433 -14.75 -17.26 -2.35
C ILE A 433 -15.39 -16.00 -1.73
N ALA A 434 -16.16 -16.17 -0.67
CA ALA A 434 -16.74 -15.05 0.05
C ALA A 434 -15.64 -14.14 0.63
N THR A 435 -15.86 -12.82 0.58
CA THR A 435 -14.93 -11.85 1.15
C THR A 435 -14.91 -12.00 2.67
N PRO A 436 -13.75 -12.23 3.30
CA PRO A 436 -13.61 -12.36 4.74
C PRO A 436 -13.73 -10.98 5.40
N ARG A 437 -14.95 -10.53 5.68
CA ARG A 437 -15.17 -9.19 6.23
C ARG A 437 -14.64 -9.08 7.67
N PRO A 438 -14.34 -7.86 8.16
CA PRO A 438 -14.10 -7.61 9.57
C PRO A 438 -15.22 -8.22 10.44
N ALA A 439 -14.89 -8.64 11.66
CA ALA A 439 -15.86 -9.35 12.52
C ALA A 439 -17.06 -8.46 12.95
N ASP A 440 -16.89 -7.15 12.88
CA ASP A 440 -17.92 -6.12 13.10
C ASP A 440 -18.68 -5.71 11.82
N ASP A 441 -18.37 -6.32 10.66
CA ASP A 441 -18.96 -6.07 9.33
C ASP A 441 -19.51 -7.34 8.67
N ALA A 442 -20.00 -8.30 9.48
CA ALA A 442 -20.46 -9.63 9.04
C ALA A 442 -21.90 -9.66 8.49
#